data_AF-A0A7M5UPI8-F1
#
_entry.id   AF-A0A7M5UPI8-F1
#
_cell.length_a   1.000
_cell.length_b   1.000
_cell.length_c   1.000
_cell.angle_alpha   90.00
_cell.angle_beta   90.00
_cell.angle_gamma   90.00
#
_symmetry.space_group_name_H-M   'P 1'
#
loop_
_entity.id
_entity.type
_entity.pdbx_description
1 polymer ?
#
loop_
_entity_poly.entity_id
_entity_poly.type
_entity_poly.pdbx_seq_one_letter_code
_entity_poly.pdbx_strand_id
1 'polypeptide(L)'
;MASAGALLLNQKVPFIMELDAEVNGIRFAVRGKGTGDATTGTIDTKFVCTTGELPVPWASILSTMSYGALCFTKYPDSVKDFFKSAMPDGYIQERTISFENDGAYKVRGVVTYEHGSIYNRVTLKGEGFKKDGLILQKQYEFCCPNNAVYVLPDKENNGLRVVYNKIYKLKDGGHHLAAHEQQNTPLGGGVVDIPNYHHIHAGSIFSKDLEETRDHMCLVETVRAVNLETYN
;
A
#
# COMPACT_ATOMS: atom_id res chain seq x y z
N MET A 1 17.98 -11.90 15.73
CA MET A 1 17.79 -13.03 14.79
C MET A 1 16.60 -12.70 13.92
N ALA A 2 16.65 -13.00 12.62
CA ALA A 2 15.51 -12.81 11.72
C ALA A 2 14.37 -13.77 12.11
N SER A 3 13.12 -13.31 12.00
CA SER A 3 11.94 -14.16 12.23
C SER A 3 11.82 -15.24 11.16
N ALA A 4 11.11 -16.33 11.45
CA ALA A 4 10.88 -17.40 10.48
C ALA A 4 10.18 -16.88 9.21
N GLY A 5 9.23 -15.96 9.36
CA GLY A 5 8.56 -15.32 8.24
C GLY A 5 9.48 -14.47 7.36
N ALA A 6 10.53 -13.85 7.92
CA ALA A 6 11.52 -13.12 7.14
C ALA A 6 12.32 -14.01 6.18
N LEU A 7 12.52 -15.29 6.50
CA LEU A 7 13.20 -16.25 5.63
C LEU A 7 12.39 -16.56 4.35
N LEU A 8 11.06 -16.40 4.38
CA LEU A 8 10.20 -16.59 3.20
C LEU A 8 10.40 -15.49 2.14
N LEU A 9 10.95 -14.34 2.55
CA LEU A 9 11.07 -13.12 1.75
C LEU A 9 12.54 -12.70 1.57
N ASN A 10 13.49 -13.63 1.72
CA ASN A 10 14.92 -13.41 1.47
C ASN A 10 15.31 -13.49 -0.02
N GLN A 11 14.32 -13.53 -0.90
CA GLN A 11 14.44 -13.62 -2.34
C GLN A 11 13.26 -12.91 -3.00
N LYS A 12 13.36 -12.66 -4.30
CA LYS A 12 12.25 -12.19 -5.10
C LYS A 12 11.14 -13.24 -5.14
N VAL A 13 9.90 -12.85 -4.82
CA VAL A 13 8.73 -13.72 -4.85
C VAL A 13 7.60 -13.12 -5.70
N PRO A 14 6.70 -13.94 -6.24
CA PRO A 14 5.49 -13.45 -6.90
C PRO A 14 4.61 -12.62 -5.95
N PHE A 15 3.99 -11.59 -6.50
CA PHE A 15 3.02 -10.75 -5.81
C PHE A 15 1.71 -10.71 -6.61
N ILE A 16 0.60 -11.01 -5.93
CA ILE A 16 -0.76 -10.98 -6.46
C ILE A 16 -1.57 -9.97 -5.67
N MET A 17 -2.26 -9.07 -6.38
CA MET A 17 -3.14 -8.07 -5.77
C MET A 17 -4.56 -8.22 -6.31
N GLU A 18 -5.53 -8.27 -5.40
CA GLU A 18 -6.95 -8.29 -5.72
C GLU A 18 -7.64 -7.15 -4.97
N LEU A 19 -8.21 -6.19 -5.69
CA LEU A 19 -9.00 -5.09 -5.13
C LEU A 19 -10.42 -5.16 -5.65
N ASP A 20 -11.37 -5.24 -4.73
CA ASP A 20 -12.79 -5.02 -5.00
C ASP A 20 -13.22 -3.72 -4.30
N ALA A 21 -13.75 -2.79 -5.08
CA ALA A 21 -13.99 -1.43 -4.62
C ALA A 21 -15.39 -0.94 -4.98
N GLU A 22 -15.93 -0.07 -4.11
CA GLU A 22 -17.14 0.70 -4.37
C GLU A 22 -16.89 2.15 -3.96
N VAL A 23 -17.09 3.11 -4.87
CA VAL A 23 -16.95 4.55 -4.57
C VAL A 23 -18.23 5.27 -4.99
N ASN A 24 -18.93 5.88 -4.03
CA ASN A 24 -20.24 6.49 -4.22
C ASN A 24 -21.23 5.59 -4.99
N GLY A 25 -21.24 4.29 -4.67
CA GLY A 25 -22.08 3.28 -5.32
C GLY A 25 -21.57 2.75 -6.67
N ILE A 26 -20.49 3.32 -7.24
CA ILE A 26 -19.87 2.80 -8.46
C ILE A 26 -18.88 1.70 -8.08
N ARG A 27 -19.15 0.47 -8.54
CA ARG A 27 -18.30 -0.70 -8.27
C ARG A 27 -17.26 -0.90 -9.37
N PHE A 28 -16.06 -1.27 -8.96
CA PHE A 28 -14.97 -1.63 -9.86
C PHE A 28 -14.01 -2.62 -9.21
N ALA A 29 -13.24 -3.32 -10.04
CA ALA A 29 -12.28 -4.31 -9.57
C ALA A 29 -10.94 -4.16 -10.27
N VAL A 30 -9.84 -4.18 -9.51
CA VAL A 30 -8.47 -4.14 -10.02
C VAL A 30 -7.76 -5.44 -9.68
N ARG A 31 -6.99 -5.96 -10.63
CA ARG A 31 -6.14 -7.14 -10.44
C ARG A 31 -4.70 -6.80 -10.78
N GLY A 32 -3.79 -7.15 -9.89
CA GLY A 32 -2.36 -6.92 -10.03
C GLY A 32 -1.58 -8.23 -10.06
N LYS A 33 -0.59 -8.31 -10.93
CA LYS A 33 0.39 -9.40 -10.95
C LYS A 33 1.78 -8.82 -11.13
N GLY A 34 2.70 -9.30 -10.31
CA GLY A 34 4.05 -8.76 -10.26
C GLY A 34 4.99 -9.60 -9.41
N THR A 35 6.06 -8.96 -8.95
CA THR A 35 7.02 -9.52 -8.01
C THR A 35 7.40 -8.50 -6.95
N GLY A 36 7.80 -8.98 -5.78
CA GLY A 36 8.42 -8.18 -4.74
C GLY A 36 9.72 -8.81 -4.25
N ASP A 37 10.69 -7.96 -3.91
CA ASP A 37 11.99 -8.36 -3.39
C ASP A 37 12.31 -7.52 -2.15
N ALA A 38 12.19 -8.15 -0.97
CA ALA A 38 12.41 -7.46 0.29
C ALA A 38 13.90 -7.22 0.60
N THR A 39 14.81 -7.87 -0.13
CA THR A 39 16.27 -7.68 0.04
C THR A 39 16.71 -6.34 -0.55
N THR A 40 16.05 -5.89 -1.61
CA THR A 40 16.26 -4.59 -2.25
C THR A 40 15.20 -3.57 -1.86
N GLY A 41 14.04 -4.02 -1.37
CA GLY A 41 12.91 -3.17 -1.05
C GLY A 41 12.11 -2.78 -2.29
N THR A 42 12.02 -3.65 -3.30
CA THR A 42 11.47 -3.32 -4.61
C THR A 42 10.18 -4.10 -4.88
N ILE A 43 9.18 -3.44 -5.47
CA ILE A 43 7.96 -4.06 -5.97
C ILE A 43 7.81 -3.67 -7.44
N ASP A 44 7.56 -4.63 -8.32
CA ASP A 44 7.32 -4.43 -9.75
C ASP A 44 6.01 -5.10 -10.11
N THR A 45 5.01 -4.35 -10.58
CA THR A 45 3.65 -4.87 -10.76
C THR A 45 2.92 -4.16 -11.89
N LYS A 46 2.11 -4.93 -12.63
CA LYS A 46 1.09 -4.41 -13.53
C LYS A 46 -0.29 -4.60 -12.92
N PHE A 47 -1.05 -3.52 -12.81
CA PHE A 47 -2.43 -3.48 -12.38
C PHE A 47 -3.36 -3.25 -13.56
N VAL A 48 -4.49 -3.94 -13.60
CA VAL A 48 -5.51 -3.80 -14.63
C VAL A 48 -6.87 -3.63 -13.96
N CYS A 49 -7.62 -2.62 -14.38
CA CYS A 49 -9.04 -2.51 -14.04
C CYS A 49 -9.82 -3.52 -14.89
N THR A 50 -10.40 -4.51 -14.23
CA THR A 50 -11.08 -5.64 -14.89
C THR A 50 -12.55 -5.37 -15.20
N THR A 51 -13.08 -4.24 -14.72
CA THR A 51 -14.48 -3.81 -14.88
C THR A 51 -14.63 -2.65 -15.86
N GLY A 52 -13.61 -2.37 -16.69
CA GLY A 52 -13.61 -1.27 -17.65
C GLY A 52 -12.72 -0.11 -17.19
N GLU A 53 -13.15 1.12 -17.45
CA GLU A 53 -12.40 2.31 -17.04
C GLU A 53 -12.49 2.51 -15.51
N LEU A 54 -11.36 2.79 -14.87
CA LEU A 54 -11.31 3.07 -13.44
C LEU A 54 -12.07 4.37 -13.14
N PRO A 55 -13.02 4.43 -12.19
CA PRO A 55 -13.83 5.63 -11.96
C PRO A 55 -13.11 6.72 -11.12
N VAL A 56 -11.90 6.43 -10.65
CA VAL A 56 -11.06 7.32 -9.82
C VAL A 56 -9.63 7.35 -10.38
N PRO A 57 -8.77 8.32 -10.02
CA PRO A 57 -7.38 8.30 -10.44
C PRO A 57 -6.63 7.07 -9.92
N TRP A 58 -5.79 6.46 -10.75
CA TRP A 58 -4.87 5.39 -10.33
C TRP A 58 -4.05 5.74 -9.09
N ALA A 59 -3.59 7.00 -9.01
CA ALA A 59 -2.81 7.48 -7.88
C ALA A 59 -3.57 7.48 -6.54
N SER A 60 -4.89 7.71 -6.53
CA SER A 60 -5.68 7.80 -5.29
C SER A 60 -5.86 6.45 -4.60
N ILE A 61 -5.78 5.35 -5.36
CA ILE A 61 -5.90 3.97 -4.85
C ILE A 61 -4.55 3.25 -4.71
N LEU A 62 -3.43 3.86 -5.12
CA LEU A 62 -2.09 3.24 -5.05
C LEU A 62 -1.75 2.75 -3.64
N SER A 63 -1.99 3.60 -2.61
CA SER A 63 -1.64 3.27 -1.22
C SER A 63 -2.34 1.99 -0.74
N THR A 64 -3.47 1.66 -1.36
CA THR A 64 -4.29 0.48 -1.06
C THR A 64 -3.80 -0.80 -1.74
N MET A 65 -3.03 -0.70 -2.84
CA MET A 65 -2.57 -1.82 -3.66
C MET A 65 -1.16 -2.33 -3.26
N SER A 66 -0.11 -1.96 -3.99
CA SER A 66 1.27 -2.43 -3.75
C SER A 66 1.91 -1.86 -2.48
N TYR A 67 1.70 -0.57 -2.22
CA TYR A 67 2.03 0.06 -0.93
C TYR A 67 1.26 -0.61 0.24
N GLY A 68 0.25 -1.43 -0.07
CA GLY A 68 -0.41 -2.30 0.90
C GLY A 68 0.44 -3.51 1.34
N ALA A 69 1.44 -3.93 0.56
CA ALA A 69 2.29 -5.09 0.81
C ALA A 69 3.64 -4.71 1.47
N LEU A 70 3.57 -3.98 2.60
CA LEU A 70 4.75 -3.50 3.35
C LEU A 70 5.71 -4.60 3.83
N CYS A 71 5.32 -5.88 3.76
CA CYS A 71 6.23 -7.02 3.90
C CYS A 71 7.45 -6.97 2.96
N PHE A 72 7.36 -6.29 1.81
CA PHE A 72 8.48 -6.08 0.89
C PHE A 72 9.42 -4.93 1.28
N THR A 73 9.18 -4.22 2.38
CA THR A 73 10.06 -3.13 2.82
C THR A 73 11.45 -3.66 3.14
N LYS A 74 12.50 -2.99 2.68
CA LYS A 74 13.88 -3.28 3.10
C LYS A 74 14.11 -2.76 4.52
N TYR A 75 14.22 -3.67 5.48
CA TYR A 75 14.53 -3.34 6.87
C TYR A 75 16.04 -3.46 7.14
N PRO A 76 16.66 -2.49 7.85
CA PRO A 76 17.99 -2.67 8.39
C PRO A 76 17.95 -3.60 9.63
N ASP A 77 19.05 -4.28 9.93
CA ASP A 77 19.15 -5.22 11.06
C ASP A 77 18.84 -4.58 12.43
N SER A 78 18.99 -3.25 12.54
CA SER A 78 18.74 -2.49 13.77
C SER A 78 17.26 -2.22 14.05
N VAL A 79 16.35 -2.52 13.10
CA VAL A 79 14.92 -2.25 13.24
C VAL A 79 14.14 -3.56 13.09
N LYS A 80 13.29 -3.86 14.06
CA LYS A 80 12.39 -5.02 14.02
C LYS A 80 11.38 -4.90 12.88
N ASP A 81 10.98 -6.04 12.31
CA ASP A 81 10.09 -6.09 11.15
C ASP A 81 8.81 -6.88 11.47
N PHE A 82 7.77 -6.13 11.84
CA PHE A 82 6.44 -6.68 12.11
C PHE A 82 5.88 -7.41 10.89
N PHE A 83 5.95 -6.79 9.71
CA PHE A 83 5.27 -7.26 8.50
C PHE A 83 5.78 -8.64 8.05
N LYS A 84 7.10 -8.85 8.12
CA LYS A 84 7.69 -10.17 7.83
C LYS A 84 7.49 -11.16 8.96
N SER A 85 7.55 -10.71 10.22
CA SER A 85 7.34 -11.60 11.38
C SER A 85 5.94 -12.21 11.46
N ALA A 86 4.94 -11.54 10.86
CA ALA A 86 3.57 -12.04 10.80
C ALA A 86 3.37 -13.15 9.75
N MET A 87 4.33 -13.39 8.85
CA MET A 87 4.24 -14.43 7.82
C MET A 87 4.56 -15.83 8.38
N PRO A 88 3.98 -16.92 7.84
CA PRO A 88 3.16 -16.98 6.62
C PRO A 88 1.68 -16.60 6.78
N ASP A 89 1.14 -16.68 7.99
CA ASP A 89 -0.29 -16.41 8.28
C ASP A 89 -0.70 -15.02 7.78
N GLY A 90 0.20 -14.04 7.97
CA GLY A 90 0.08 -12.70 7.43
C GLY A 90 -0.56 -11.72 8.41
N TYR A 91 -1.06 -10.61 7.87
CA TYR A 91 -1.64 -9.52 8.65
C TYR A 91 -2.85 -8.88 7.95
N ILE A 92 -3.72 -8.29 8.76
CA ILE A 92 -4.76 -7.37 8.32
C ILE A 92 -4.17 -5.97 8.30
N GLN A 93 -4.55 -5.19 7.30
CA GLN A 93 -4.22 -3.78 7.19
C GLN A 93 -5.48 -2.97 6.92
N GLU A 94 -5.90 -2.19 7.89
CA GLU A 94 -7.09 -1.34 7.78
C GLU A 94 -6.67 0.13 7.68
N ARG A 95 -7.36 0.89 6.83
CA ARG A 95 -7.08 2.33 6.66
C ARG A 95 -8.33 3.16 6.53
N THR A 96 -8.23 4.37 7.05
CA THR A 96 -9.06 5.50 6.62
C THR A 96 -8.17 6.48 5.85
N ILE A 97 -8.61 6.84 4.64
CA ILE A 97 -7.93 7.80 3.78
C ILE A 97 -8.87 8.98 3.56
N SER A 98 -8.57 10.11 4.18
CA SER A 98 -9.40 11.32 4.13
C SER A 98 -8.84 12.30 3.12
N PHE A 99 -9.61 12.61 2.07
CA PHE A 99 -9.20 13.57 1.05
C PHE A 99 -9.64 14.96 1.46
N GLU A 100 -8.70 15.91 1.44
CA GLU A 100 -8.95 17.29 1.86
C GLU A 100 -10.13 17.90 1.08
N ASN A 101 -11.12 18.44 1.78
CA ASN A 101 -12.31 19.04 1.18
C ASN A 101 -13.12 18.11 0.24
N ASP A 102 -13.00 16.79 0.39
CA ASP A 102 -13.70 15.78 -0.43
C ASP A 102 -14.09 14.55 0.43
N GLY A 103 -14.40 13.43 -0.21
CA GLY A 103 -14.77 12.17 0.45
C GLY A 103 -13.62 11.44 1.15
N ALA A 104 -13.89 10.20 1.57
CA ALA A 104 -12.91 9.34 2.21
C ALA A 104 -13.01 7.89 1.74
N TYR A 105 -11.89 7.17 1.77
CA TYR A 105 -11.85 5.71 1.62
C TYR A 105 -11.74 5.03 2.98
N LYS A 106 -12.50 3.96 3.15
CA LYS A 106 -12.29 2.93 4.17
C LYS A 106 -11.79 1.68 3.48
N VAL A 107 -10.67 1.17 3.95
CA VAL A 107 -9.92 0.10 3.29
C VAL A 107 -9.67 -1.02 4.29
N ARG A 108 -9.84 -2.26 3.84
CA ARG A 108 -9.39 -3.45 4.56
C ARG A 108 -8.64 -4.37 3.60
N GLY A 109 -7.35 -4.53 3.84
CA GLY A 109 -6.46 -5.46 3.15
C GLY A 109 -6.12 -6.65 4.02
N VAL A 110 -5.98 -7.82 3.41
CA VAL A 110 -5.49 -9.04 4.01
C VAL A 110 -4.26 -9.46 3.22
N VAL A 111 -3.10 -9.43 3.87
CA VAL A 111 -1.82 -9.77 3.25
C VAL A 111 -1.33 -11.09 3.81
N THR A 112 -1.13 -12.08 2.94
CA THR A 112 -0.78 -13.46 3.31
C THR A 112 0.35 -14.01 2.43
N TYR A 113 1.04 -15.03 2.92
CA TYR A 113 1.95 -15.84 2.11
C TYR A 113 1.30 -17.20 1.80
N GLU A 114 1.03 -17.46 0.52
CA GLU A 114 0.34 -18.66 0.05
C GLU A 114 1.14 -19.30 -1.08
N HIS A 115 1.56 -20.55 -0.88
CA HIS A 115 2.20 -21.38 -1.92
C HIS A 115 3.36 -20.67 -2.65
N GLY A 116 4.23 -19.98 -1.92
CA GLY A 116 5.38 -19.31 -2.52
C GLY A 116 5.13 -17.86 -2.97
N SER A 117 3.91 -17.35 -2.81
CA SER A 117 3.51 -16.03 -3.31
C SER A 117 2.91 -15.15 -2.21
N ILE A 118 3.11 -13.85 -2.30
CA ILE A 118 2.39 -12.89 -1.46
C ILE A 118 1.07 -12.52 -2.14
N TYR A 119 -0.02 -12.62 -1.39
CA TYR A 119 -1.33 -12.11 -1.79
C TYR A 119 -1.66 -10.88 -0.98
N ASN A 120 -2.17 -9.83 -1.63
CA ASN A 120 -2.85 -8.71 -0.98
C ASN A 120 -4.28 -8.64 -1.52
N ARG A 121 -5.26 -9.06 -0.70
CA ARG A 121 -6.68 -9.03 -1.05
C ARG A 121 -7.37 -7.91 -0.30
N VAL A 122 -8.02 -7.02 -1.02
CA VAL A 122 -8.43 -5.72 -0.51
C VAL A 122 -9.86 -5.41 -0.87
N THR A 123 -10.61 -4.93 0.13
CA THR A 123 -11.89 -4.27 -0.06
C THR A 123 -11.76 -2.78 0.21
N LEU A 124 -12.30 -1.94 -0.67
CA LEU A 124 -12.32 -0.49 -0.52
C LEU A 124 -13.76 0.02 -0.63
N LYS A 125 -14.17 0.86 0.32
CA LYS A 125 -15.41 1.62 0.26
C LYS A 125 -15.13 3.11 0.32
N GLY A 126 -15.53 3.84 -0.71
CA GLY A 126 -15.43 5.29 -0.80
C GLY A 126 -16.78 5.96 -0.70
N GLU A 127 -16.88 6.95 0.18
CA GLU A 127 -18.13 7.68 0.43
C GLU A 127 -17.86 9.18 0.58
N GLY A 128 -18.90 9.99 0.37
CA GLY A 128 -18.84 11.44 0.56
C GLY A 128 -18.10 12.20 -0.54
N PHE A 129 -17.74 11.55 -1.65
CA PHE A 129 -17.04 12.23 -2.74
C PHE A 129 -17.97 13.19 -3.47
N LYS A 130 -17.47 14.39 -3.75
CA LYS A 130 -18.21 15.40 -4.51
C LYS A 130 -18.22 15.02 -6.00
N LYS A 131 -19.37 15.17 -6.67
CA LYS A 131 -19.49 14.83 -8.10
C LYS A 131 -18.54 15.68 -8.97
N ASP A 132 -18.36 16.93 -8.61
CA ASP A 132 -17.43 17.91 -9.19
C ASP A 132 -16.08 17.95 -8.45
N GLY A 133 -15.84 17.03 -7.51
CA GLY A 133 -14.60 16.91 -6.75
C GLY A 133 -13.45 16.31 -7.56
N LEU A 134 -12.23 16.52 -7.06
CA LEU A 134 -10.99 16.17 -7.74
C LEU A 134 -10.85 14.67 -8.03
N ILE A 135 -11.43 13.83 -7.17
CA ILE A 135 -11.41 12.37 -7.33
C ILE A 135 -12.35 11.91 -8.44
N LEU A 136 -13.64 12.25 -8.38
CA LEU A 136 -14.61 11.77 -9.38
C LEU A 136 -14.43 12.45 -10.74
N GLN A 137 -13.84 13.65 -10.77
CA GLN A 137 -13.42 14.33 -12.01
C GLN A 137 -12.04 13.90 -12.51
N LYS A 138 -11.39 12.93 -11.86
CA LYS A 138 -10.08 12.38 -12.24
C LYS A 138 -9.00 13.43 -12.50
N GLN A 139 -8.86 14.41 -11.60
CA GLN A 139 -8.00 15.58 -11.78
C GLN A 139 -6.53 15.37 -11.43
N TYR A 140 -6.15 14.18 -10.96
CA TYR A 140 -4.77 13.90 -10.60
C TYR A 140 -3.91 13.62 -11.83
N GLU A 141 -2.64 14.00 -11.77
CA GLU A 141 -1.63 13.55 -12.71
C GLU A 141 -1.37 12.04 -12.54
N PHE A 142 -0.89 11.39 -13.60
CA PHE A 142 -0.52 9.97 -13.58
C PHE A 142 0.86 9.78 -12.94
N CYS A 143 0.99 10.15 -11.66
CA CYS A 143 2.20 9.97 -10.87
C CYS A 143 1.86 9.88 -9.38
N CYS A 144 2.84 9.46 -8.58
CA CYS A 144 2.75 9.53 -7.13
C CYS A 144 4.07 10.03 -6.56
N PRO A 145 4.12 11.22 -5.93
CA PRO A 145 5.32 11.69 -5.25
C PRO A 145 5.75 10.75 -4.12
N ASN A 146 7.06 10.74 -3.84
CA ASN A 146 7.63 9.99 -2.72
C ASN A 146 7.07 10.49 -1.38
N ASN A 147 6.96 9.59 -0.41
CA ASN A 147 6.43 9.92 0.90
C ASN A 147 7.18 9.20 2.04
N ALA A 148 7.09 9.80 3.23
CA ALA A 148 7.52 9.18 4.47
C ALA A 148 6.30 8.65 5.23
N VAL A 149 6.48 7.53 5.91
CA VAL A 149 5.46 6.79 6.63
C VAL A 149 5.85 6.69 8.08
N TYR A 150 5.00 7.14 8.99
CA TYR A 150 5.28 7.11 10.43
C TYR A 150 4.73 5.82 11.00
N VAL A 151 5.61 4.91 11.45
CA VAL A 151 5.22 3.58 11.97
C VAL A 151 5.41 3.56 13.48
N LEU A 152 4.31 3.53 14.22
CA LEU A 152 4.27 3.52 15.67
C LEU A 152 3.91 2.12 16.21
N PRO A 153 4.56 1.66 17.28
CA PRO A 153 4.13 0.43 17.95
C PRO A 153 2.73 0.59 18.54
N ASP A 154 1.91 -0.44 18.40
CA ASP A 154 0.65 -0.58 19.11
C ASP A 154 0.64 -1.91 19.87
N LYS A 155 1.35 -1.93 21.01
CA LYS A 155 1.54 -3.15 21.81
C LYS A 155 0.25 -3.65 22.43
N GLU A 156 -0.70 -2.75 22.73
CA GLU A 156 -1.99 -3.11 23.33
C GLU A 156 -2.83 -3.96 22.37
N ASN A 157 -2.77 -3.67 21.07
CA ASN A 157 -3.47 -4.44 20.03
C ASN A 157 -2.57 -5.43 19.28
N ASN A 158 -1.40 -5.77 19.83
CA ASN A 158 -0.41 -6.67 19.24
C ASN A 158 -0.05 -6.30 17.78
N GLY A 159 0.08 -5.01 17.48
CA GLY A 159 0.12 -4.51 16.11
C GLY A 159 0.88 -3.20 15.93
N LEU A 160 0.54 -2.50 14.86
CA LEU A 160 1.10 -1.19 14.50
C LEU A 160 0.00 -0.18 14.26
N ARG A 161 0.26 1.06 14.68
CA ARG A 161 -0.45 2.24 14.19
C ARG A 161 0.46 2.97 13.20
N VAL A 162 -0.07 3.27 12.03
CA VAL A 162 0.68 3.92 10.94
C VAL A 162 -0.05 5.18 10.50
N VAL A 163 0.66 6.28 10.39
CA VAL A 163 0.09 7.58 9.99
C VAL A 163 0.97 8.20 8.93
N TYR A 164 0.39 8.85 7.93
CA TYR A 164 1.13 9.65 6.93
C TYR A 164 0.18 10.49 6.09
N ASN A 165 0.75 11.47 5.38
CA ASN A 165 0.03 12.23 4.36
C ASN A 165 0.59 11.88 2.99
N LYS A 166 -0.29 11.88 1.98
CA LYS A 166 0.11 11.91 0.58
C LYS A 166 -0.33 13.23 -0.02
N ILE A 167 0.52 13.80 -0.85
CA ILE A 167 0.25 15.03 -1.59
C ILE A 167 0.24 14.66 -3.07
N TYR A 168 -0.95 14.67 -3.68
CA TYR A 168 -1.14 14.33 -5.08
C TYR A 168 -1.02 15.58 -5.95
N LYS A 169 -0.36 15.44 -7.11
CA LYS A 169 -0.29 16.51 -8.11
C LYS A 169 -1.56 16.55 -8.93
N LEU A 170 -2.07 17.76 -9.17
CA LEU A 170 -3.23 18.01 -10.00
C LEU A 170 -2.80 18.46 -11.40
N LYS A 171 -3.63 18.15 -12.40
CA LYS A 171 -3.38 18.49 -13.82
C LYS A 171 -3.29 20.00 -14.07
N ASP A 172 -3.82 20.82 -13.18
CA ASP A 172 -3.77 22.29 -13.25
C ASP A 172 -2.55 22.90 -12.52
N GLY A 173 -1.66 22.06 -11.98
CA GLY A 173 -0.48 22.48 -11.22
C GLY A 173 -0.69 22.61 -9.71
N GLY A 174 -1.92 22.40 -9.22
CA GLY A 174 -2.23 22.36 -7.79
C GLY A 174 -1.82 21.06 -7.10
N HIS A 175 -2.12 20.98 -5.81
CA HIS A 175 -1.91 19.78 -5.01
C HIS A 175 -3.17 19.43 -4.21
N HIS A 176 -3.35 18.15 -3.91
CA HIS A 176 -4.45 17.67 -3.07
C HIS A 176 -3.93 16.73 -1.99
N LEU A 177 -4.21 17.07 -0.73
CA LEU A 177 -3.79 16.28 0.42
C LEU A 177 -4.75 15.11 0.68
N ALA A 178 -4.17 13.95 1.00
CA ALA A 178 -4.87 12.82 1.55
C ALA A 178 -4.20 12.34 2.85
N ALA A 179 -4.90 12.46 3.96
CA ALA A 179 -4.45 11.98 5.27
C ALA A 179 -4.75 10.49 5.41
N HIS A 180 -3.75 9.71 5.80
CA HIS A 180 -3.86 8.27 5.97
C HIS A 180 -3.67 7.91 7.44
N GLU A 181 -4.67 7.24 7.99
CA GLU A 181 -4.60 6.56 9.29
C GLU A 181 -4.74 5.06 9.03
N GLN A 182 -3.81 4.28 9.54
CA GLN A 182 -3.67 2.87 9.25
C GLN A 182 -3.43 2.07 10.54
N GLN A 183 -4.03 0.90 10.62
CA GLN A 183 -3.78 -0.11 11.65
C GLN A 183 -3.33 -1.41 10.99
N ASN A 184 -2.35 -2.08 11.58
CA ASN A 184 -1.97 -3.44 11.21
C ASN A 184 -2.10 -4.39 12.39
N THR A 185 -2.71 -5.54 12.18
CA THR A 185 -2.87 -6.60 13.18
C THR A 185 -2.48 -7.96 12.56
N PRO A 186 -1.81 -8.84 13.29
CA PRO A 186 -1.48 -10.17 12.77
C PRO A 186 -2.75 -11.01 12.57
N LEU A 187 -2.76 -11.84 11.53
CA LEU A 187 -3.83 -12.82 11.30
C LEU A 187 -3.70 -14.03 12.23
N GLY A 188 -2.46 -14.47 12.47
CA GLY A 188 -2.14 -15.59 13.34
C GLY A 188 -2.02 -15.21 14.82
N GLY A 189 -2.07 -16.22 15.70
CA GLY A 189 -1.86 -16.06 17.14
C GLY A 189 -0.40 -16.09 17.59
N GLY A 190 0.55 -16.14 16.65
CA GLY A 190 1.98 -16.21 16.94
C GLY A 190 2.59 -14.90 17.47
N VAL A 191 3.81 -15.00 18.00
CA VAL A 191 4.58 -13.82 18.44
C VAL A 191 5.05 -13.04 17.22
N VAL A 192 4.82 -11.72 17.23
CA VAL A 192 5.25 -10.78 16.18
C VAL A 192 6.29 -9.79 16.71
N ASP A 193 7.16 -9.33 15.81
CA ASP A 193 8.25 -8.41 16.10
C ASP A 193 7.77 -6.95 16.05
N ILE A 194 7.15 -6.48 17.13
CA ILE A 194 6.72 -5.07 17.25
C ILE A 194 7.95 -4.15 17.40
N PRO A 195 8.19 -3.22 16.46
CA PRO A 195 9.34 -2.31 16.48
C PRO A 195 9.13 -1.10 17.38
N ASN A 196 10.22 -0.39 17.70
CA ASN A 196 10.11 1.00 18.15
C ASN A 196 9.63 1.89 16.99
N TYR A 197 9.28 3.13 17.32
CA TYR A 197 8.93 4.14 16.32
C TYR A 197 10.05 4.28 15.28
N HIS A 198 9.67 4.18 14.00
CA HIS A 198 10.57 4.33 12.86
C HIS A 198 9.79 4.86 11.66
N HIS A 199 10.52 5.19 10.59
CA HIS A 199 9.89 5.59 9.33
C HIS A 199 10.05 4.51 8.25
N ILE A 200 9.14 4.51 7.29
CA ILE A 200 9.36 3.91 5.97
C ILE A 200 9.41 5.06 4.97
N HIS A 201 10.35 5.02 4.03
CA HIS A 201 10.36 5.90 2.86
C HIS A 201 9.90 5.09 1.65
N ALA A 202 8.96 5.63 0.91
CA ALA A 202 8.41 5.01 -0.28
C ALA A 202 8.56 5.94 -1.49
N GLY A 203 8.93 5.36 -2.63
CA GLY A 203 8.92 6.03 -3.92
C GLY A 203 8.31 5.15 -5.00
N SER A 204 7.61 5.77 -5.94
CA SER A 204 6.80 5.08 -6.93
C SER A 204 7.02 5.68 -8.33
N ILE A 205 7.20 4.82 -9.32
CA ILE A 205 7.33 5.19 -10.74
C ILE A 205 6.18 4.53 -11.49
N PHE A 206 5.38 5.35 -12.16
CA PHE A 206 4.24 4.89 -12.95
C PHE A 206 4.65 4.82 -14.42
N SER A 207 4.16 3.81 -15.13
CA SER A 207 4.31 3.68 -16.57
C SER A 207 3.09 2.98 -17.18
N LYS A 208 3.12 2.81 -18.51
CA LYS A 208 2.11 2.09 -19.28
C LYS A 208 2.80 0.98 -20.08
N ASP A 209 2.11 -0.13 -20.19
CA ASP A 209 2.42 -1.20 -21.14
C ASP A 209 1.75 -0.83 -22.46
N LEU A 210 2.55 -0.69 -23.52
CA LEU A 210 2.06 -0.26 -24.84
C LEU A 210 1.16 -1.30 -25.52
N GLU A 211 1.25 -2.57 -25.09
CA GLU A 211 0.46 -3.67 -25.64
C GLU A 211 -0.84 -3.92 -24.83
N GLU A 212 -1.02 -3.25 -23.69
CA GLU A 212 -2.21 -3.41 -22.87
C GLU A 212 -3.30 -2.41 -23.26
N THR A 213 -4.41 -2.93 -23.76
CA THR A 213 -5.54 -2.12 -24.23
C THR A 213 -6.55 -1.78 -23.15
N ARG A 214 -6.54 -2.49 -22.00
CA ARG A 214 -7.41 -2.19 -20.86
C ARG A 214 -6.87 -1.02 -20.05
N ASP A 215 -7.73 -0.40 -19.24
CA ASP A 215 -7.27 0.60 -18.29
C ASP A 215 -6.37 -0.05 -17.23
N HIS A 216 -5.12 0.39 -17.16
CA HIS A 216 -4.06 -0.28 -16.43
C HIS A 216 -3.01 0.70 -15.89
N MET A 217 -2.15 0.24 -14.98
CA MET A 217 -0.98 0.95 -14.51
C MET A 217 0.16 -0.03 -14.29
N CYS A 218 1.32 0.25 -14.90
CA CYS A 218 2.57 -0.41 -14.54
C CYS A 218 3.26 0.40 -13.45
N LEU A 219 3.84 -0.29 -12.49
CA LEU A 219 4.38 0.31 -11.28
C LEU A 219 5.70 -0.34 -10.90
N VAL A 220 6.68 0.52 -10.61
CA VAL A 220 7.87 0.14 -9.84
C VAL A 220 7.87 0.95 -8.55
N GLU A 221 7.95 0.29 -7.41
CA GLU A 221 8.08 0.91 -6.09
C GLU A 221 9.38 0.53 -5.39
N THR A 222 9.86 1.46 -4.59
CA THR A 222 10.95 1.25 -3.63
C THR A 222 10.47 1.61 -2.24
N VAL A 223 10.70 0.72 -1.27
CA VAL A 223 10.26 0.86 0.12
C VAL A 223 11.38 0.48 1.07
N ARG A 224 11.77 1.40 1.95
CA ARG A 224 12.89 1.22 2.89
C ARG A 224 12.53 1.73 4.28
N ALA A 225 12.78 0.91 5.30
CA ALA A 225 12.69 1.33 6.67
C ALA A 225 13.93 2.14 7.08
N VAL A 226 13.72 3.13 7.94
CA VAL A 226 14.74 4.08 8.38
C VAL A 226 14.84 4.03 9.90
N ASN A 227 16.04 3.73 10.41
CA ASN A 227 16.35 3.93 11.82
C ASN A 227 16.48 5.43 12.10
N LEU A 228 15.67 5.95 13.02
CA LEU A 228 15.62 7.38 13.32
C LEU A 228 16.88 7.90 14.00
N GLU A 229 17.74 7.03 14.54
CA GLU A 229 19.07 7.43 15.01
C GLU A 229 19.92 8.07 13.89
N THR A 230 19.62 7.77 12.62
CA THR A 230 20.29 8.38 11.46
C THR A 230 19.88 9.83 11.18
N TYR A 231 18.90 10.37 11.91
CA TYR A 231 18.47 11.77 11.78
C TYR A 231 19.27 12.71 12.68
N ASN A 232 20.04 12.16 13.62
CA ASN A 232 20.84 12.90 14.59
C ASN A 232 22.26 13.17 14.07
#